data_AF-A0A918TWX3-F1
#
_entry.id   AF-A0A918TWX3-F1
#
_cell.length_a   1.000
_cell.length_b   1.000
_cell.length_c   1.000
_cell.angle_alpha   90.00
_cell.angle_beta   90.00
_cell.angle_gamma   90.00
#
_symmetry.space_group_name_H-M   'P 1'
#
loop_
_entity.id
_entity.type
_entity.pdbx_description
1 polymer ?
#
loop_
_entity_poly.entity_id
_entity_poly.type
_entity_poly.pdbx_seq_one_letter_code
_entity_poly.pdbx_strand_id
1 'polypeptide(L)'
;MITYQRPVPLTGIGLGALRNDLAERMMPLELQPIPRHKRRTAGALWATYEEAHPRILGALLDLAAAVWADLPHAAADLAERPRLADFAELLHALDRVTGWHSLAAFNGAQDALNDAVLDGHPVAGALRDWTGSSAFPAGGWQGTMAELHRLLGSDGRSLADGWPKTPAVLSARIRQVAPALRARGIHVARTSGSNKNGKVWGVTVTPPS
;
A
#
# COMPACT_ATOMS: atom_id res chain seq x y z
N MET A 1 1.08 22.39 -25.16
CA MET A 1 1.97 22.37 -23.98
C MET A 1 1.83 21.01 -23.34
N ILE A 2 2.89 20.21 -23.28
CA ILE A 2 2.86 18.90 -22.63
C ILE A 2 3.11 19.13 -21.14
N THR A 3 2.13 18.77 -20.31
CA THR A 3 2.24 18.82 -18.84
C THR A 3 2.50 17.40 -18.35
N TYR A 4 3.52 17.19 -17.53
CA TYR A 4 3.84 15.88 -16.96
C TYR A 4 4.11 15.99 -15.47
N GLN A 5 3.75 14.96 -14.71
CA GLN A 5 4.15 14.81 -13.32
C GLN A 5 5.52 14.13 -13.26
N ARG A 6 6.44 14.68 -12.49
CA ARG A 6 7.78 14.11 -12.30
C ARG A 6 7.73 13.07 -11.19
N PRO A 7 8.10 11.80 -11.44
CA PRO A 7 8.33 10.87 -10.36
C PRO A 7 9.47 11.40 -9.48
N VAL A 8 9.29 11.35 -8.16
CA VAL A 8 10.29 11.79 -7.18
C VAL A 8 10.97 10.55 -6.60
N PRO A 9 12.26 10.30 -6.88
CA PRO A 9 12.99 9.22 -6.24
C PRO A 9 13.19 9.54 -4.76
N LEU A 10 12.75 8.63 -3.89
CA LEU A 10 13.00 8.69 -2.45
C LEU A 10 13.84 7.48 -2.08
N THR A 11 14.92 7.71 -1.33
CA THR A 11 15.75 6.64 -0.78
C THR A 11 15.62 6.65 0.74
N GLY A 12 15.51 5.47 1.34
CA GLY A 12 15.32 5.33 2.78
C GLY A 12 15.56 3.91 3.24
N ILE A 13 15.92 3.77 4.51
CA ILE A 13 16.05 2.47 5.18
C ILE A 13 14.83 2.34 6.09
N GLY A 14 14.05 1.25 5.96
CA GLY A 14 12.87 1.02 6.80
C GLY A 14 11.70 1.95 6.50
N LEU A 15 11.09 1.81 5.32
CA LEU A 15 9.94 2.62 4.86
C LEU A 15 8.63 2.39 5.66
N GLY A 16 8.63 1.54 6.68
CA GLY A 16 7.43 1.19 7.47
C GLY A 16 6.79 2.33 8.27
N ALA A 17 7.46 3.49 8.39
CA ALA A 17 6.90 4.69 9.04
C ALA A 17 6.26 5.70 8.06
N LEU A 18 6.17 5.37 6.77
CA LEU A 18 5.52 6.25 5.79
C LEU A 18 4.04 6.43 6.12
N ARG A 19 3.54 7.66 5.97
CA ARG A 19 2.11 7.94 6.07
C ARG A 19 1.37 7.16 4.97
N ASN A 20 0.23 6.55 5.33
CA ASN A 20 -0.60 5.71 4.45
C ASN A 20 -0.89 6.34 3.08
N ASP A 21 -1.12 7.66 3.01
CA ASP A 21 -1.41 8.35 1.73
C ASP A 21 -0.22 8.42 0.78
N LEU A 22 1.01 8.50 1.31
CA LEU A 22 2.22 8.48 0.49
C LEU A 22 2.52 7.06 0.01
N ALA A 23 2.32 6.06 0.86
CA ALA A 23 2.48 4.65 0.48
C ALA A 23 1.58 4.27 -0.71
N GLU A 24 0.33 4.71 -0.71
CA GLU A 24 -0.65 4.48 -1.78
C GLU A 24 -0.29 5.16 -3.13
N ARG A 25 0.80 5.95 -3.18
CA ARG A 25 1.30 6.65 -4.38
C ARG A 25 2.74 6.30 -4.73
N MET A 26 3.33 5.30 -4.08
CA MET A 26 4.74 4.93 -4.24
C MET A 26 4.90 3.60 -4.97
N MET A 27 5.85 3.51 -5.90
CA MET A 27 6.34 2.22 -6.40
C MET A 27 7.63 1.88 -5.65
N PRO A 28 7.62 0.95 -4.69
CA PRO A 28 8.85 0.52 -4.03
C PRO A 28 9.71 -0.22 -5.05
N LEU A 29 10.98 0.19 -5.15
CA LEU A 29 11.98 -0.47 -5.96
C LEU A 29 13.02 -1.08 -5.04
N GLU A 30 12.96 -2.40 -4.85
CA GLU A 30 13.98 -3.12 -4.09
C GLU A 30 15.14 -3.49 -5.01
N LEU A 31 16.33 -2.99 -4.67
CA LEU A 31 17.55 -3.24 -5.44
C LEU A 31 18.35 -4.37 -4.79
N GLN A 32 18.73 -5.37 -5.59
CA GLN A 32 19.58 -6.45 -5.11
C GLN A 32 21.01 -5.95 -4.82
N PRO A 33 21.64 -6.39 -3.71
CA PRO A 33 23.03 -6.06 -3.43
C PRO A 33 23.97 -6.49 -4.56
N ILE A 34 24.84 -5.59 -5.01
CA ILE A 34 25.84 -5.90 -6.05
C ILE A 34 27.02 -6.65 -5.40
N PRO A 35 27.28 -7.93 -5.77
CA PRO A 35 28.41 -8.70 -5.25
C PRO A 35 29.75 -8.00 -5.52
N ARG A 36 30.72 -8.15 -4.61
CA ARG A 36 32.02 -7.46 -4.71
C ARG A 36 32.69 -7.64 -6.07
N HIS A 37 32.64 -8.85 -6.63
CA HIS A 37 33.24 -9.19 -7.93
C HIS A 37 32.49 -8.63 -9.15
N LYS A 38 31.27 -8.10 -8.99
CA LYS A 38 30.48 -7.45 -10.06
C LYS A 38 30.49 -5.92 -9.96
N ARG A 39 31.15 -5.34 -8.96
CA ARG A 39 31.19 -3.88 -8.78
C ARG A 39 32.04 -3.25 -9.87
N ARG A 40 31.54 -2.13 -10.41
CA ARG A 40 32.20 -1.34 -11.45
C ARG A 40 32.45 0.07 -10.93
N THR A 41 33.52 0.70 -11.40
CA THR A 41 33.76 2.13 -11.14
C THR A 41 32.70 2.98 -11.85
N ALA A 42 32.41 4.17 -11.33
CA ALA A 42 31.50 5.12 -11.97
C ALA A 42 31.92 5.45 -13.41
N GLY A 43 33.22 5.69 -13.67
CA GLY A 43 33.72 5.98 -15.02
C GLY A 43 33.46 4.86 -16.02
N ALA A 44 33.77 3.61 -15.65
CA ALA A 44 33.48 2.45 -16.49
C ALA A 44 31.97 2.25 -16.74
N LEU A 45 31.12 2.56 -15.76
CA LEU A 45 29.67 2.48 -15.92
C LEU A 45 29.17 3.54 -16.92
N TRP A 46 29.62 4.80 -16.77
CA TRP A 46 29.26 5.89 -17.66
C TRP A 46 29.72 5.65 -19.09
N ALA A 47 30.94 5.14 -19.29
CA ALA A 47 31.43 4.82 -20.64
C ALA A 47 30.51 3.81 -21.35
N THR A 48 30.13 2.71 -20.69
CA THR A 48 29.17 1.74 -21.26
C THR A 48 27.78 2.33 -21.46
N TYR A 49 27.33 3.21 -20.57
CA TYR A 49 26.04 3.89 -20.72
C TYR A 49 26.04 4.79 -21.96
N GLU A 50 27.05 5.64 -22.14
CA GLU A 50 27.13 6.57 -23.28
C GLU A 50 27.15 5.83 -24.63
N GLU A 51 27.86 4.71 -24.71
CA GLU A 51 27.86 3.85 -25.90
C GLU A 51 26.46 3.26 -26.19
N ALA A 52 25.72 2.87 -25.15
CA ALA A 52 24.39 2.28 -25.29
C ALA A 52 23.25 3.31 -25.36
N HIS A 53 23.51 4.55 -24.94
CA HIS A 53 22.50 5.57 -24.67
C HIS A 53 21.58 5.85 -25.87
N PRO A 54 22.07 6.04 -27.12
CA PRO A 54 21.19 6.28 -28.26
C PRO A 54 20.18 5.15 -28.50
N ARG A 55 20.61 3.90 -28.31
CA ARG A 55 19.75 2.71 -28.48
C ARG A 55 18.74 2.57 -27.35
N ILE A 56 19.17 2.83 -26.11
CA ILE A 56 18.28 2.83 -24.94
C ILE A 56 17.20 3.89 -25.14
N LEU A 57 17.58 5.11 -25.51
CA LEU A 57 16.64 6.20 -25.72
C LEU A 57 15.65 5.90 -26.85
N GLY A 58 16.13 5.41 -28.01
CA GLY A 58 15.27 5.01 -29.11
C GLY A 58 14.25 3.95 -28.70
N ALA A 59 14.69 2.88 -28.04
CA ALA A 59 13.82 1.82 -27.57
C ALA A 59 12.77 2.31 -26.56
N LEU A 60 13.13 3.22 -25.65
CA LEU A 60 12.20 3.82 -24.70
C LEU A 60 11.15 4.70 -25.39
N LEU A 61 11.55 5.47 -26.41
CA LEU A 61 10.62 6.31 -27.18
C LEU A 61 9.67 5.47 -28.05
N ASP A 62 10.18 4.42 -28.69
CA ASP A 62 9.36 3.49 -29.48
C ASP A 62 8.34 2.78 -28.59
N LEU A 63 8.78 2.31 -27.42
CA LEU A 63 7.88 1.71 -26.43
C LEU A 63 6.83 2.71 -25.95
N ALA A 64 7.23 3.94 -25.62
CA ALA A 64 6.30 4.98 -25.19
C ALA A 64 5.25 5.28 -26.27
N ALA A 65 5.64 5.35 -27.55
CA ALA A 65 4.72 5.56 -28.66
C ALA A 65 3.72 4.39 -28.81
N ALA A 66 4.20 3.15 -28.72
CA ALA A 66 3.35 1.97 -28.79
C ALA A 66 2.35 1.90 -27.63
N VAL A 67 2.81 2.15 -26.40
CA VAL A 67 1.94 2.21 -25.21
C VAL A 67 0.92 3.33 -25.32
N TRP A 68 1.32 4.52 -25.79
CA TRP A 68 0.40 5.63 -25.99
C TRP A 68 -0.70 5.32 -27.02
N ALA A 69 -0.36 4.60 -28.09
CA ALA A 69 -1.32 4.18 -29.11
C ALA A 69 -2.32 3.14 -28.58
N ASP A 70 -1.91 2.22 -27.70
CA ASP A 70 -2.80 1.21 -27.11
C ASP A 70 -3.60 1.74 -25.90
N LEU A 71 -3.17 2.84 -25.28
CA LEU A 71 -3.75 3.37 -24.03
C LEU A 71 -5.30 3.47 -24.03
N PRO A 72 -5.99 3.96 -25.08
CA PRO A 72 -7.46 3.99 -25.09
C PRO A 72 -8.11 2.61 -25.02
N HIS A 73 -7.49 1.59 -25.64
CA HIS A 73 -7.98 0.22 -25.62
C HIS A 73 -7.74 -0.43 -24.26
N ALA A 74 -6.54 -0.24 -23.70
CA ALA A 74 -6.22 -0.69 -22.35
C ALA A 74 -7.16 -0.07 -21.30
N ALA A 75 -7.41 1.24 -21.38
CA ALA A 75 -8.33 1.91 -20.48
C ALA A 75 -9.76 1.33 -20.56
N ALA A 76 -10.25 1.01 -21.75
CA ALA A 76 -11.57 0.41 -21.94
C ALA A 76 -11.67 -1.03 -21.40
N ASP A 77 -10.58 -1.79 -21.46
CA ASP A 77 -10.49 -3.20 -21.04
C ASP A 77 -10.24 -3.37 -19.53
N LEU A 78 -9.78 -2.31 -18.85
CA LEU A 78 -9.47 -2.36 -17.43
C LEU A 78 -10.75 -2.32 -16.57
N ALA A 79 -11.12 -3.48 -16.02
CA ALA A 79 -12.31 -3.64 -15.18
C ALA A 79 -12.25 -2.89 -13.85
N GLU A 80 -11.09 -2.93 -13.17
CA GLU A 80 -10.90 -2.32 -11.84
C GLU A 80 -9.74 -1.33 -11.84
N ARG A 81 -9.96 -0.16 -11.22
CA ARG A 81 -8.97 0.91 -11.14
C ARG A 81 -8.53 1.11 -9.69
N PRO A 82 -7.22 0.98 -9.38
CA PRO A 82 -6.68 1.35 -8.08
C PRO A 82 -6.64 2.88 -7.91
N ARG A 83 -6.16 3.36 -6.75
CA ARG A 83 -6.04 4.80 -6.45
C ARG A 83 -5.27 5.61 -7.51
N LEU A 84 -4.27 5.02 -8.15
CA LEU A 84 -3.55 5.61 -9.30
C LEU A 84 -4.14 5.10 -10.62
N ALA A 85 -5.41 5.43 -10.89
CA ALA A 85 -6.16 4.91 -12.03
C ALA A 85 -5.44 5.14 -13.38
N ASP A 86 -5.03 6.37 -13.68
CA ASP A 86 -4.33 6.70 -14.94
C ASP A 86 -3.00 5.92 -15.09
N PHE A 87 -2.31 5.69 -13.97
CA PHE A 87 -1.08 4.91 -13.97
C PHE A 87 -1.37 3.41 -14.19
N ALA A 88 -2.46 2.90 -13.62
CA ALA A 88 -2.89 1.53 -13.86
C ALA A 88 -3.30 1.30 -15.32
N GLU A 89 -3.97 2.27 -15.96
CA GLU A 89 -4.26 2.22 -17.39
C GLU A 89 -2.97 2.20 -18.23
N LEU A 90 -1.97 3.02 -17.86
CA LEU A 90 -0.65 3.03 -18.50
C LEU A 90 0.07 1.68 -18.35
N LEU A 91 0.08 1.11 -17.14
CA LEU A 91 0.71 -0.20 -16.89
C LEU A 91 -0.03 -1.32 -17.63
N HIS A 92 -1.35 -1.24 -17.74
CA HIS A 92 -2.12 -2.21 -18.49
C HIS A 92 -1.83 -2.13 -20.00
N ALA A 93 -1.72 -0.92 -20.56
CA ALA A 93 -1.28 -0.72 -21.94
C ALA A 93 0.14 -1.24 -22.16
N LEU A 94 1.04 -1.03 -21.19
CA LEU A 94 2.40 -1.60 -21.22
C LEU A 94 2.36 -3.13 -21.28
N ASP A 95 1.53 -3.76 -20.44
CA ASP A 95 1.38 -5.21 -20.39
C ASP A 95 0.81 -5.77 -21.71
N ARG A 96 -0.15 -5.09 -22.33
CA ARG A 96 -0.71 -5.46 -23.64
C ARG A 96 0.31 -5.34 -24.78
N VAL A 97 1.14 -4.30 -24.78
CA VAL A 97 2.16 -4.07 -25.81
C VAL A 97 3.36 -5.01 -25.67
N THR A 98 3.76 -5.34 -24.45
CA THR A 98 5.01 -6.06 -24.17
C THR A 98 4.83 -7.53 -23.76
N GLY A 99 3.63 -7.91 -23.34
CA GLY A 99 3.36 -9.18 -22.67
C GLY A 99 3.84 -9.26 -21.22
N TRP A 100 4.19 -8.12 -20.61
CA TRP A 100 4.61 -8.07 -19.20
C TRP A 100 3.42 -8.17 -18.23
N HIS A 101 3.75 -8.14 -16.93
CA HIS A 101 2.79 -8.18 -15.82
C HIS A 101 3.01 -7.01 -14.84
N SER A 102 3.30 -5.85 -15.40
CA SER A 102 3.66 -4.62 -14.70
C SER A 102 2.53 -4.12 -13.81
N LEU A 103 1.28 -4.18 -14.26
CA LEU A 103 0.13 -3.79 -13.43
C LEU A 103 -0.02 -4.73 -12.22
N ALA A 104 0.08 -6.04 -12.44
CA ALA A 104 0.01 -7.02 -11.36
C ALA A 104 1.17 -6.85 -10.36
N ALA A 105 2.38 -6.64 -10.85
CA ALA A 105 3.55 -6.37 -10.01
C ALA A 105 3.39 -5.07 -9.19
N PHE A 106 2.87 -4.00 -9.81
CA PHE A 106 2.59 -2.75 -9.12
C PHE A 106 1.54 -2.91 -8.02
N ASN A 107 0.43 -3.60 -8.31
CA ASN A 107 -0.62 -3.87 -7.32
C ASN A 107 -0.07 -4.72 -6.15
N GLY A 108 0.67 -5.79 -6.44
CA GLY A 108 1.30 -6.61 -5.39
C GLY A 108 2.31 -5.82 -4.53
N ALA A 109 3.07 -4.91 -5.14
CA ALA A 109 3.99 -4.03 -4.42
C ALA A 109 3.26 -3.00 -3.54
N GLN A 110 2.11 -2.49 -4.01
CA GLN A 110 1.23 -1.61 -3.24
C GLN A 110 0.63 -2.34 -2.04
N ASP A 111 0.14 -3.56 -2.24
CA ASP A 111 -0.38 -4.40 -1.17
C ASP A 111 0.73 -4.68 -0.13
N ALA A 112 1.91 -5.12 -0.56
CA ALA A 112 3.03 -5.36 0.34
C ALA A 112 3.46 -4.11 1.13
N LEU A 113 3.40 -2.92 0.53
CA LEU A 113 3.72 -1.67 1.21
C LEU A 113 2.64 -1.29 2.24
N ASN A 114 1.36 -1.43 1.87
CA ASN A 114 0.25 -1.25 2.79
C ASN A 114 0.36 -2.23 3.97
N ASP A 115 0.77 -3.47 3.68
CA ASP A 115 1.02 -4.52 4.65
C ASP A 115 2.10 -4.14 5.65
N ALA A 116 3.27 -3.71 5.15
CA ALA A 116 4.37 -3.25 5.99
C ALA A 116 4.01 -2.03 6.85
N VAL A 117 3.20 -1.10 6.31
CA VAL A 117 2.66 0.04 7.08
C VAL A 117 1.72 -0.45 8.20
N LEU A 118 0.90 -1.48 7.94
CA LEU A 118 0.07 -2.08 8.99
C LEU A 118 0.89 -2.81 10.05
N ASP A 119 1.94 -3.54 9.66
CA ASP A 119 2.83 -4.23 10.58
C ASP A 119 3.61 -3.26 11.48
N GLY A 120 4.02 -2.11 10.94
CA GLY A 120 4.64 -1.03 11.72
C GLY A 120 3.67 -0.25 12.60
N HIS A 121 2.35 -0.36 12.36
CA HIS A 121 1.34 0.40 13.10
C HIS A 121 0.71 -0.45 14.22
N PRO A 122 0.96 -0.13 15.51
CA PRO A 122 0.63 -1.02 16.62
C PRO A 122 -0.86 -1.36 16.71
N VAL A 123 -1.74 -0.41 16.37
CA VAL A 123 -3.21 -0.64 16.36
C VAL A 123 -3.64 -1.53 15.20
N ALA A 124 -3.00 -1.43 14.04
CA ALA A 124 -3.40 -2.19 12.88
C ALA A 124 -3.00 -3.66 13.03
N GLY A 125 -1.76 -3.91 13.47
CA GLY A 125 -1.31 -5.23 13.88
C GLY A 125 -2.21 -5.83 14.97
N ALA A 126 -2.55 -5.08 16.02
CA ALA A 126 -3.46 -5.56 17.05
C ALA A 126 -4.86 -5.90 16.55
N LEU A 127 -5.43 -5.10 15.65
CA LEU A 127 -6.72 -5.41 15.03
C LEU A 127 -6.64 -6.68 14.18
N ARG A 128 -5.62 -6.81 13.33
CA ARG A 128 -5.42 -8.00 12.49
C ARG A 128 -5.31 -9.26 13.36
N ASP A 129 -4.39 -9.25 14.32
CA ASP A 129 -4.12 -10.40 15.18
C ASP A 129 -5.38 -10.80 15.96
N TRP A 130 -6.12 -9.82 16.49
CA TRP A 130 -7.36 -10.07 17.20
C TRP A 130 -8.44 -10.65 16.26
N THR A 131 -8.65 -10.06 15.08
CA THR A 131 -9.66 -10.53 14.10
C THR A 131 -9.37 -11.92 13.53
N GLY A 132 -8.10 -12.34 13.49
CA GLY A 132 -7.68 -13.69 13.08
C GLY A 132 -7.66 -14.71 14.23
N SER A 133 -7.90 -14.29 15.46
CA SER A 133 -7.87 -15.17 16.64
C SER A 133 -9.22 -15.86 16.88
N SER A 134 -9.19 -16.99 17.60
CA SER A 134 -10.41 -17.67 18.07
C SER A 134 -11.25 -16.84 19.04
N ALA A 135 -10.73 -15.71 19.54
CA ALA A 135 -11.46 -14.79 20.41
C ALA A 135 -12.36 -13.81 19.62
N PHE A 136 -12.21 -13.72 18.30
CA PHE A 136 -13.06 -12.86 17.47
C PHE A 136 -14.44 -13.52 17.24
N PRO A 137 -15.57 -12.83 17.51
CA PRO A 137 -16.89 -13.42 17.31
C PRO A 137 -17.21 -13.63 15.83
N ALA A 138 -17.79 -14.78 15.48
CA ALA A 138 -18.16 -15.13 14.10
C ALA A 138 -19.14 -14.12 13.45
N GLY A 139 -19.98 -13.45 14.24
CA GLY A 139 -20.91 -12.40 13.78
C GLY A 139 -20.33 -10.98 13.80
N GLY A 140 -19.03 -10.83 14.05
CA GLY A 140 -18.40 -9.54 14.31
C GLY A 140 -18.59 -9.05 15.74
N TRP A 141 -17.92 -7.96 16.06
CA TRP A 141 -17.93 -7.36 17.39
C TRP A 141 -18.65 -6.02 17.38
N GLN A 142 -19.38 -5.72 18.46
CA GLN A 142 -19.96 -4.41 18.70
C GLN A 142 -19.66 -3.95 20.13
N GLY A 143 -19.32 -2.67 20.26
CA GLY A 143 -19.07 -2.05 21.57
C GLY A 143 -18.55 -0.63 21.43
N THR A 144 -18.19 -0.03 22.55
CA THR A 144 -17.62 1.31 22.61
C THR A 144 -16.14 1.29 22.27
N MET A 145 -15.61 2.42 21.80
CA MET A 145 -14.17 2.55 21.57
C MET A 145 -13.34 2.33 22.84
N ALA A 146 -13.91 2.58 24.03
CA ALA A 146 -13.26 2.30 25.30
C ALA A 146 -13.15 0.80 25.60
N GLU A 147 -14.19 0.04 25.28
CA GLU A 147 -14.18 -1.43 25.37
C GLU A 147 -13.19 -2.02 24.36
N LEU A 148 -13.20 -1.53 23.11
CA LEU A 148 -12.24 -1.94 22.08
C LEU A 148 -10.79 -1.65 22.50
N HIS A 149 -10.55 -0.47 23.09
CA HIS A 149 -9.23 -0.08 23.57
C HIS A 149 -8.69 -0.98 24.66
N ARG A 150 -9.56 -1.37 25.61
CA ARG A 150 -9.21 -2.32 26.67
C ARG A 150 -8.95 -3.71 26.11
N LEU A 151 -9.81 -4.17 25.20
CA LEU A 151 -9.72 -5.48 24.59
C LEU A 151 -8.42 -5.66 23.79
N LEU A 152 -8.05 -4.68 22.95
CA LEU A 152 -6.82 -4.75 22.16
C LEU A 152 -5.55 -4.50 22.99
N GLY A 153 -5.70 -3.92 24.19
CA GLY A 153 -4.59 -3.57 25.08
C GLY A 153 -4.30 -4.58 26.18
N SER A 154 -5.10 -5.65 26.32
CA SER A 154 -5.05 -6.61 27.44
C SER A 154 -3.77 -7.45 27.47
N ASP A 155 -3.14 -7.70 26.33
CA ASP A 155 -2.01 -8.62 26.20
C ASP A 155 -0.65 -7.92 26.43
N GLY A 156 -0.63 -6.87 27.25
CA GLY A 156 0.56 -6.03 27.47
C GLY A 156 0.89 -5.06 26.32
N ARG A 157 0.14 -5.10 25.21
CA ARG A 157 0.27 -4.16 24.07
C ARG A 157 0.05 -2.70 24.48
N SER A 158 -0.70 -2.46 25.55
CA SER A 158 -0.90 -1.13 26.14
C SER A 158 0.38 -0.49 26.69
N LEU A 159 1.43 -1.28 26.92
CA LEU A 159 2.75 -0.84 27.40
C LEU A 159 3.75 -0.59 26.26
N ALA A 160 3.44 -1.00 25.03
CA ALA A 160 4.31 -0.80 23.89
C ALA A 160 4.42 0.69 23.53
N ASP A 161 5.63 1.13 23.15
CA ASP A 161 5.82 2.51 22.72
C ASP A 161 4.98 2.80 21.48
N GLY A 162 4.36 3.97 21.47
CA GLY A 162 3.40 4.32 20.45
C GLY A 162 2.02 3.64 20.56
N TRP A 163 1.63 2.91 21.61
CA TRP A 163 0.20 2.50 21.78
C TRP A 163 -0.71 3.72 22.08
N PRO A 164 -1.96 3.77 21.59
CA PRO A 164 -2.91 4.81 21.99
C PRO A 164 -3.16 4.79 23.51
N LYS A 165 -2.92 5.90 24.21
CA LYS A 165 -3.20 5.98 25.66
C LYS A 165 -4.67 6.23 25.99
N THR A 166 -5.47 6.66 25.02
CA THR A 166 -6.90 6.95 25.21
C THR A 166 -7.75 6.37 24.07
N PRO A 167 -9.05 6.07 24.33
CA PRO A 167 -9.98 5.64 23.28
C PRO A 167 -10.14 6.66 22.15
N ALA A 168 -10.01 7.96 22.43
CA ALA A 168 -10.08 9.01 21.43
C ALA A 168 -8.89 8.92 20.44
N VAL A 169 -7.68 8.71 20.96
CA VAL A 169 -6.47 8.49 20.15
C VAL A 169 -6.61 7.20 19.35
N LEU A 170 -7.14 6.13 19.95
CA LEU A 170 -7.42 4.88 19.24
C LEU A 170 -8.35 5.12 18.04
N SER A 171 -9.47 5.83 18.23
CA SER A 171 -10.39 6.14 17.14
C SER A 171 -9.72 6.95 16.02
N ALA A 172 -8.86 7.92 16.36
CA ALA A 172 -8.12 8.70 15.37
C ALA A 172 -7.16 7.81 14.56
N ARG A 173 -6.46 6.90 15.24
CA ARG A 173 -5.53 5.97 14.59
C ARG A 173 -6.22 4.94 13.72
N ILE A 174 -7.34 4.38 14.16
CA ILE A 174 -8.17 3.49 13.34
C ILE A 174 -8.59 4.20 12.05
N ARG A 175 -8.98 5.48 12.11
CA ARG A 175 -9.32 6.24 10.89
C ARG A 175 -8.13 6.41 9.95
N GLN A 176 -6.92 6.54 10.47
CA GLN A 176 -5.70 6.66 9.66
C GLN A 176 -5.39 5.36 8.91
N VAL A 177 -5.61 4.20 9.54
CA VAL A 177 -5.34 2.88 8.93
C VAL A 177 -6.58 2.22 8.31
N ALA A 178 -7.73 2.89 8.32
CA ALA A 178 -8.99 2.32 7.85
C ALA A 178 -8.97 1.86 6.38
N PRO A 179 -8.32 2.57 5.43
CA PRO A 179 -8.21 2.08 4.04
C PRO A 179 -7.48 0.73 3.96
N ALA A 180 -6.32 0.62 4.60
CA ALA A 180 -5.50 -0.58 4.60
C ALA A 180 -6.15 -1.77 5.33
N LEU A 181 -6.91 -1.51 6.42
CA LEU A 181 -7.72 -2.55 7.06
C LEU A 181 -8.83 -3.08 6.12
N ARG A 182 -9.50 -2.19 5.37
CA ARG A 182 -10.56 -2.57 4.43
C ARG A 182 -10.05 -3.40 3.26
N ALA A 183 -8.84 -3.12 2.77
CA ALA A 183 -8.20 -3.94 1.73
C ALA A 183 -8.01 -5.41 2.16
N ARG A 184 -7.95 -5.67 3.48
CA ARG A 184 -7.89 -7.01 4.08
C ARG A 184 -9.23 -7.55 4.57
N GLY A 185 -10.33 -6.93 4.16
CA GLY A 185 -11.66 -7.30 4.62
C GLY A 185 -11.98 -6.93 6.08
N ILE A 186 -11.12 -6.19 6.79
CA ILE A 186 -11.39 -5.73 8.16
C ILE A 186 -12.10 -4.37 8.10
N HIS A 187 -13.36 -4.33 8.52
CA HIS A 187 -14.17 -3.12 8.55
C HIS A 187 -14.37 -2.66 9.99
N VAL A 188 -13.93 -1.43 10.30
CA VAL A 188 -14.21 -0.77 11.57
C VAL A 188 -15.04 0.47 11.32
N ALA A 189 -16.30 0.46 11.74
CA ALA A 189 -17.25 1.53 11.45
C ALA A 189 -18.05 1.91 12.69
N ARG A 190 -18.54 3.15 12.71
CA ARG A 190 -19.48 3.59 13.74
C ARG A 190 -20.87 3.05 13.38
N THR A 191 -21.55 2.45 14.34
CA THR A 191 -22.96 2.06 14.18
C THR A 191 -23.88 3.24 14.45
N SER A 192 -25.16 3.12 14.08
CA SER A 192 -26.19 4.12 14.40
C SER A 192 -26.55 4.15 15.90
N GLY A 193 -26.12 3.16 16.68
CA GLY A 193 -26.41 3.03 18.11
C GLY A 193 -25.49 3.86 19.03
N SER A 194 -26.04 4.25 20.17
CA SER A 194 -25.30 4.78 21.33
C SER A 194 -25.75 4.03 22.57
N ASN A 195 -24.85 3.77 23.50
CA ASN A 195 -25.18 3.23 24.82
C ASN A 195 -24.83 4.24 25.92
N LYS A 196 -25.12 3.89 27.18
CA LYS A 196 -24.80 4.71 28.36
C LYS A 196 -23.31 5.10 28.49
N ASN A 197 -22.42 4.37 27.82
CA ASN A 197 -20.97 4.54 27.84
C ASN A 197 -20.44 5.24 26.57
N GLY A 198 -21.32 5.63 25.64
CA GLY A 198 -20.98 6.42 24.46
C GLY A 198 -21.36 5.77 23.12
N LYS A 199 -20.70 6.24 22.05
CA LYS A 199 -20.98 5.83 20.67
C LYS A 199 -20.53 4.38 20.43
N VAL A 200 -21.38 3.58 19.78
CA VAL A 200 -21.11 2.17 19.48
C VAL A 200 -20.43 2.04 18.11
N TRP A 201 -19.42 1.18 18.07
CA TRP A 201 -18.62 0.81 16.92
C TRP A 201 -18.77 -0.67 16.62
N GLY A 202 -18.69 -1.03 15.34
CA GLY A 202 -18.68 -2.40 14.86
C GLY A 202 -17.33 -2.74 14.23
N VAL A 203 -16.87 -3.96 14.48
CA VAL A 203 -15.73 -4.58 13.77
C VAL A 203 -16.24 -5.84 13.08
N THR A 204 -16.08 -5.93 11.76
CA THR A 204 -16.48 -7.10 10.96
C THR A 204 -15.36 -7.51 10.02
N VAL A 205 -15.29 -8.80 9.70
CA VAL A 205 -14.34 -9.36 8.72
C VAL A 205 -15.13 -9.93 7.55
N THR A 206 -14.82 -9.48 6.34
CA THR A 206 -15.31 -10.11 5.11
C THR A 206 -14.29 -11.16 4.68
N PRO A 207 -14.68 -12.41 4.39
CA PRO A 207 -13.76 -13.41 3.86
C PRO A 207 -13.09 -12.88 2.57
N PRO A 208 -11.80 -13.16 2.34
CA PRO A 208 -11.18 -12.85 1.05
C PRO A 208 -11.90 -13.65 -0.05
N SER A 209 -12.33 -12.95 -1.10
CA SER A 209 -12.93 -13.51 -2.32
C SER A 209 -11.93 -14.32 -3.12
#